data_AF-A0A8B9WQM1-F1
#
_entry.id   AF-A0A8B9WQM1-F1
#
_cell.length_a   1.000
_cell.length_b   1.000
_cell.length_c   1.000
_cell.angle_alpha   90.00
_cell.angle_beta   90.00
_cell.angle_gamma   90.00
#
_symmetry.space_group_name_H-M   'P 1'
#
loop_
_entity.id
_entity.type
_entity.pdbx_description
1 polymer ?
#
loop_
_entity_poly.entity_id
_entity_poly.type
_entity_poly.pdbx_seq_one_letter_code
_entity_poly.pdbx_strand_id
1 'polypeptide(L)'
;MDQREILQKFLDEAQHRKSNKEEFANEFLTLKRLSSKYKADKTYPTTVAERPKNIKKNRYKDILPYDHSLVELCMITSDEDSSYINANFIKGVYGPKTYIATQGPLPTTVLDFWRMIWEYSILIIVMACMEFEMGKEAENRKSDYTIRTLKAKFNSVSVILPHQTSLQRLLGQKTPAPF
;
A
#
# COMPACT_ATOMS: atom_id res chain seq x y z
N MET A 1 28.38 -19.33 7.63
CA MET A 1 27.60 -19.84 6.51
C MET A 1 27.61 -18.80 5.41
N ASP A 2 28.03 -19.19 4.22
CA ASP A 2 27.90 -18.32 3.06
C ASP A 2 26.43 -18.30 2.56
N GLN A 3 26.11 -17.41 1.62
CA GLN A 3 24.73 -17.30 1.09
C GLN A 3 24.27 -18.58 0.39
N ARG A 4 25.19 -19.35 -0.22
CA ARG A 4 24.85 -20.59 -0.92
C ARG A 4 24.40 -21.66 0.07
N GLU A 5 25.11 -21.83 1.18
CA GLU A 5 24.76 -22.78 2.23
C GLU A 5 23.39 -22.44 2.86
N ILE A 6 23.13 -21.16 3.13
CA ILE A 6 21.85 -20.71 3.68
C ILE A 6 20.70 -21.01 2.72
N LEU A 7 20.87 -20.66 1.44
CA LEU A 7 19.85 -20.88 0.42
C LEU A 7 19.63 -22.37 0.17
N GLN A 8 20.69 -23.19 0.13
CA GLN A 8 20.56 -24.62 -0.05
C GLN A 8 19.78 -25.26 1.10
N LYS A 9 20.13 -24.91 2.35
CA LYS A 9 19.40 -25.38 3.52
C LYS A 9 17.91 -25.02 3.47
N PHE A 10 17.60 -23.78 3.08
CA PHE A 10 16.20 -23.34 2.94
C PHE A 10 15.45 -24.11 1.84
N LEU A 11 16.10 -24.37 0.70
CA LEU A 11 15.49 -25.14 -0.39
C LEU A 11 15.18 -26.57 0.04
N ASP A 12 16.10 -27.22 0.75
CA ASP A 12 15.89 -28.58 1.25
C ASP A 12 14.71 -28.61 2.24
N GLU A 13 14.67 -27.67 3.20
CA GLU A 13 13.54 -27.52 4.14
C GLU A 13 12.20 -27.25 3.43
N ALA A 14 12.18 -26.36 2.43
CA ALA A 14 10.98 -26.00 1.70
C ALA A 14 10.40 -27.17 0.87
N GLN A 15 11.27 -28.01 0.29
CA GLN A 15 10.84 -29.20 -0.45
C GLN A 15 10.13 -30.20 0.47
N HIS A 16 10.61 -30.39 1.69
CA HIS A 16 9.97 -31.27 2.68
C HIS A 16 8.62 -30.73 3.19
N ARG A 17 8.48 -29.40 3.36
CA ARG A 17 7.26 -28.75 3.86
C ARG A 17 6.11 -28.65 2.84
N LYS A 18 6.41 -28.70 1.54
CA LYS A 18 5.44 -28.44 0.45
C LYS A 18 4.20 -29.36 0.46
N SER A 19 4.26 -30.49 1.15
CA SER A 19 3.19 -31.49 1.20
C SER A 19 2.29 -31.39 2.45
N ASN A 20 2.63 -30.57 3.45
CA ASN A 20 1.90 -30.54 4.73
C ASN A 20 1.00 -29.31 4.89
N LYS A 21 -0.24 -29.39 4.34
CA LYS A 21 -1.24 -28.32 4.47
C LYS A 21 -1.66 -28.05 5.92
N GLU A 22 -1.58 -29.06 6.79
CA GLU A 22 -1.97 -28.93 8.21
C GLU A 22 -0.95 -28.09 8.99
N GLU A 23 0.35 -28.25 8.70
CA GLU A 23 1.40 -27.40 9.27
C GLU A 23 1.16 -25.92 8.96
N PHE A 24 0.88 -25.57 7.69
CA PHE A 24 0.57 -24.18 7.33
C PHE A 24 -0.67 -23.64 8.05
N ALA A 25 -1.71 -24.46 8.19
CA ALA A 25 -2.91 -24.07 8.92
C ALA A 25 -2.61 -23.78 10.41
N ASN A 26 -1.76 -24.61 11.03
CA ASN A 26 -1.33 -24.45 12.42
C ASN A 26 -0.41 -23.24 12.63
N GLU A 27 0.53 -23.01 11.73
CA GLU A 27 1.38 -21.81 11.73
C GLU A 27 0.54 -20.53 11.59
N PHE A 28 -0.40 -20.52 10.63
CA PHE A 28 -1.32 -19.40 10.43
C PHE A 28 -2.22 -19.16 11.67
N LEU A 29 -2.71 -20.23 12.29
CA LEU A 29 -3.50 -20.12 13.52
C LEU A 29 -2.67 -19.53 14.67
N THR A 30 -1.39 -19.86 14.76
CA THR A 30 -0.46 -19.30 15.74
C THR A 30 -0.29 -17.79 15.52
N LEU A 31 -0.06 -17.36 14.28
CA LEU A 31 0.00 -15.93 13.92
C LEU A 31 -1.30 -15.19 14.27
N LYS A 32 -2.45 -15.80 13.97
CA LYS A 32 -3.77 -15.22 14.28
C LYS A 32 -3.98 -15.07 15.79
N ARG A 33 -3.62 -16.08 16.59
CA ARG A 33 -3.69 -16.03 18.06
C ARG A 33 -2.81 -14.91 18.62
N LEU A 34 -1.59 -14.75 18.10
CA LEU A 34 -0.68 -13.69 18.50
C LEU A 34 -1.25 -12.30 18.18
N SER A 35 -1.78 -12.11 16.99
CA SER A 35 -2.44 -10.86 16.58
C SER A 35 -3.63 -10.51 17.48
N SER A 36 -4.51 -11.48 17.77
CA SER A 36 -5.63 -11.30 18.70
C SER A 36 -5.17 -10.93 20.10
N LYS A 37 -4.08 -11.54 20.58
CA LYS A 37 -3.48 -11.21 21.88
C LYS A 37 -2.98 -9.77 21.91
N TYR A 38 -2.21 -9.33 20.91
CA TYR A 38 -1.75 -7.94 20.85
C TYR A 38 -2.88 -6.91 20.81
N LYS A 39 -4.00 -7.26 20.17
CA LYS A 39 -5.21 -6.42 20.16
C LYS A 39 -5.86 -6.35 21.55
N ALA A 40 -5.99 -7.48 22.25
CA ALA A 40 -6.55 -7.54 23.60
C ALA A 40 -5.68 -6.79 24.62
N ASP A 41 -4.36 -6.98 24.53
CA ASP A 41 -3.36 -6.38 25.43
C ASP A 41 -3.07 -4.91 25.08
N LYS A 42 -3.66 -4.38 24.01
CA LYS A 42 -3.37 -3.04 23.45
C LYS A 42 -1.88 -2.78 23.23
N THR A 43 -1.13 -3.81 22.86
CA THR A 43 0.33 -3.74 22.64
C THR A 43 0.69 -2.73 21.56
N TYR A 44 -0.13 -2.66 20.51
CA TYR A 44 0.01 -1.69 19.43
C TYR A 44 -1.28 -0.88 19.30
N PRO A 45 -1.34 0.33 19.89
CA PRO A 45 -2.54 1.16 19.86
C PRO A 45 -2.85 1.69 18.47
N THR A 46 -4.14 1.99 18.24
CA THR A 46 -4.72 2.52 16.99
C THR A 46 -5.49 3.82 17.27
N THR A 47 -5.07 4.58 18.28
CA THR A 47 -5.85 5.69 18.85
C THR A 47 -6.07 6.82 17.87
N VAL A 48 -5.12 7.09 16.96
CA VAL A 48 -5.26 8.15 15.95
C VAL A 48 -6.34 7.78 14.94
N ALA A 49 -6.38 6.51 14.51
CA ALA A 49 -7.36 5.99 13.56
C ALA A 49 -8.79 5.99 14.12
N GLU A 50 -8.92 5.82 15.44
CA GLU A 50 -10.19 5.75 16.17
C GLU A 50 -10.80 7.12 16.49
N ARG A 51 -10.06 8.22 16.27
CA ARG A 51 -10.58 9.58 16.51
C ARG A 51 -11.84 9.81 15.68
N PRO A 52 -12.91 10.46 16.21
CA PRO A 52 -14.17 10.66 15.49
C PRO A 52 -14.02 11.24 14.08
N LYS A 53 -13.09 12.18 13.89
CA LYS A 53 -12.78 12.80 12.59
C LYS A 53 -12.12 11.86 11.57
N ASN A 54 -11.48 10.78 12.03
CA ASN A 54 -10.71 9.84 11.21
C ASN A 54 -11.48 8.55 10.92
N ILE A 55 -12.54 8.22 11.67
CA ILE A 55 -13.34 6.98 11.48
C ILE A 55 -13.82 6.83 10.04
N LYS A 56 -14.29 7.92 9.41
CA LYS A 56 -14.78 7.92 8.02
C LYS A 56 -13.67 7.78 6.96
N LYS A 57 -12.41 7.86 7.35
CA LYS A 57 -11.24 7.68 6.46
C LYS A 57 -10.77 6.22 6.40
N ASN A 58 -11.37 5.32 7.20
CA ASN A 58 -11.05 3.90 7.22
C ASN A 58 -12.03 3.12 6.34
N ARG A 59 -11.51 2.32 5.40
CA ARG A 59 -12.32 1.46 4.53
C ARG A 59 -13.01 0.34 5.32
N TYR A 60 -12.28 -0.24 6.26
CA TYR A 60 -12.77 -1.32 7.12
C TYR A 60 -12.61 -0.91 8.59
N LYS A 61 -13.64 -1.16 9.40
CA LYS A 61 -13.64 -0.77 10.83
C LYS A 61 -12.65 -1.58 11.66
N ASP A 62 -12.31 -2.78 11.19
CA ASP A 62 -11.44 -3.74 11.85
C ASP A 62 -9.98 -3.68 11.39
N ILE A 63 -9.68 -2.89 10.35
CA ILE A 63 -8.33 -2.71 9.78
C ILE A 63 -7.89 -1.25 10.01
N LEU A 64 -7.21 -1.02 11.13
CA LEU A 64 -6.73 0.29 11.53
C LEU A 64 -5.19 0.30 11.60
N PRO A 65 -4.53 1.37 11.16
CA PRO A 65 -3.08 1.47 11.23
C PRO A 65 -2.61 1.65 12.67
N TYR A 66 -1.50 1.02 13.02
CA TYR A 66 -0.91 1.20 14.34
C TYR A 66 -0.25 2.58 14.47
N ASP A 67 -0.40 3.20 15.64
CA ASP A 67 0.10 4.56 15.89
C ASP A 67 1.63 4.64 15.74
N HIS A 68 2.37 3.62 16.19
CA HIS A 68 3.84 3.64 16.23
C HIS A 68 4.52 3.63 14.85
N SER A 69 3.82 3.22 13.80
CA SER A 69 4.33 3.15 12.43
C SER A 69 3.44 3.90 11.45
N LEU A 70 2.53 4.75 11.95
CA LEU A 70 1.57 5.51 11.15
C LEU A 70 2.31 6.41 10.15
N VAL A 71 1.77 6.49 8.92
CA VAL A 71 2.17 7.53 7.98
C VAL A 71 1.40 8.80 8.32
N GLU A 72 2.11 9.85 8.70
CA GLU A 72 1.53 11.15 9.01
C GLU A 72 1.64 12.08 7.79
N LEU A 73 0.60 12.86 7.53
CA LEU A 73 0.59 13.87 6.48
C LEU A 73 0.82 15.26 7.08
N CYS A 74 1.96 15.89 6.75
CA CYS A 74 2.30 17.22 7.22
C CYS A 74 1.91 18.31 6.20
N MET A 75 1.79 17.95 4.92
CA MET A 75 1.38 18.87 3.86
C MET A 75 -0.08 19.27 4.03
N ILE A 76 -0.34 20.49 4.47
CA ILE A 76 -1.69 21.06 4.58
C ILE A 76 -2.00 21.83 3.30
N THR A 77 -3.06 21.42 2.60
CA THR A 77 -3.59 22.01 1.37
C THR A 77 -4.91 22.75 1.59
N SER A 78 -5.59 22.49 2.71
CA SER A 78 -6.81 23.18 3.16
C SER A 78 -6.97 23.07 4.68
N ASP A 79 -7.81 23.92 5.28
CA ASP A 79 -8.12 23.87 6.72
C ASP A 79 -8.85 22.58 7.15
N GLU A 80 -9.42 21.83 6.19
CA GLU A 80 -10.09 20.56 6.42
C GLU A 80 -9.12 19.36 6.42
N ASP A 81 -7.86 19.58 6.03
CA ASP A 81 -6.87 18.52 5.93
C ASP A 81 -6.52 17.99 7.33
N SER A 82 -6.54 16.67 7.46
CA SER A 82 -6.01 16.01 8.65
C SER A 82 -4.64 15.40 8.35
N SER A 83 -3.85 15.20 9.41
CA SER A 83 -2.58 14.49 9.33
C SER A 83 -2.73 12.98 9.19
N TYR A 84 -3.96 12.47 9.12
CA TYR A 84 -4.25 11.04 9.13
C TYR A 84 -4.54 10.50 7.73
N ILE A 85 -3.88 9.39 7.42
CA ILE A 85 -4.22 8.45 6.36
C ILE A 85 -4.13 7.03 6.91
N ASN A 86 -4.98 6.11 6.43
CA ASN A 86 -4.89 4.70 6.81
C ASN A 86 -3.71 4.04 6.07
N ALA A 87 -2.52 4.21 6.63
CA ALA A 87 -1.27 3.67 6.10
C ALA A 87 -0.22 3.49 7.21
N ASN A 88 0.63 2.48 7.07
CA ASN A 88 1.79 2.27 7.93
C ASN A 88 3.09 2.14 7.11
N PHE A 89 4.20 2.62 7.67
CA PHE A 89 5.53 2.29 7.19
C PHE A 89 5.88 0.84 7.52
N ILE A 90 6.48 0.15 6.56
CA ILE A 90 7.07 -1.17 6.74
C ILE A 90 8.57 -1.06 6.50
N LYS A 91 9.33 -1.57 7.47
CA LYS A 91 10.78 -1.66 7.42
C LYS A 91 11.21 -2.63 6.32
N GLY A 92 12.12 -2.18 5.46
CA GLY A 92 12.85 -3.04 4.53
C GLY A 92 14.19 -3.50 5.10
N VAL A 93 14.98 -4.18 4.29
CA VAL A 93 16.30 -4.70 4.69
C VAL A 93 17.23 -3.57 5.16
N TYR A 94 17.21 -2.43 4.47
CA TYR A 94 18.17 -1.34 4.68
C TYR A 94 17.60 -0.09 5.36
N GLY A 95 16.28 -0.02 5.60
CA GLY A 95 15.66 1.20 6.09
C GLY A 95 14.33 0.99 6.80
N PRO A 96 14.00 1.85 7.80
CA PRO A 96 12.76 1.73 8.57
C PRO A 96 11.50 2.14 7.79
N LYS A 97 11.64 2.95 6.73
CA LYS A 97 10.54 3.50 5.91
C LYS A 97 10.70 3.11 4.44
N THR A 98 10.89 1.81 4.17
CA THR A 98 11.12 1.32 2.80
C THR A 98 9.83 1.16 2.03
N TYR A 99 8.77 0.68 2.68
CA TYR A 99 7.47 0.50 2.05
C TYR A 99 6.40 1.25 2.84
N ILE A 100 5.32 1.59 2.14
CA ILE A 100 4.07 2.04 2.74
C ILE A 100 3.01 1.00 2.38
N ALA A 101 2.41 0.38 3.40
CA ALA A 101 1.19 -0.39 3.22
C ALA A 101 0.00 0.51 3.53
N THR A 102 -0.92 0.64 2.59
CA THR A 102 -2.12 1.48 2.72
C THR A 102 -3.34 0.77 2.15
N GLN A 103 -4.53 1.16 2.62
CA GLN A 103 -5.78 0.71 2.02
C GLN A 103 -5.94 1.24 0.59
N GLY A 104 -6.79 0.59 -0.22
CA GLY A 104 -7.29 1.23 -1.45
C GLY A 104 -8.03 2.53 -1.08
N PRO A 105 -7.70 3.68 -1.70
CA PRO A 105 -8.25 4.98 -1.30
C PRO A 105 -9.78 5.01 -1.43
N LEU A 106 -10.45 5.65 -0.48
CA LEU A 106 -11.88 5.94 -0.54
C LEU A 106 -12.11 7.21 -1.37
N PRO A 107 -13.32 7.44 -1.92
CA PRO A 107 -13.64 8.70 -2.60
C PRO A 107 -13.35 9.95 -1.77
N THR A 108 -13.40 9.83 -0.44
CA THR A 108 -13.10 10.90 0.51
C THR A 108 -11.62 11.01 0.91
N THR A 109 -10.76 10.05 0.53
CA THR A 109 -9.33 10.01 0.92
C THR A 109 -8.38 9.99 -0.26
N VAL A 110 -8.88 10.26 -1.47
CA VAL A 110 -8.07 10.33 -2.70
C VAL A 110 -7.03 11.44 -2.60
N LEU A 111 -7.43 12.60 -2.07
CA LEU A 111 -6.53 13.72 -1.87
C LEU A 111 -5.44 13.38 -0.85
N ASP A 112 -5.81 12.76 0.28
CA ASP A 112 -4.86 12.29 1.29
C ASP A 112 -3.84 11.30 0.70
N PHE A 113 -4.29 10.41 -0.19
CA PHE A 113 -3.41 9.46 -0.88
C PHE A 113 -2.39 10.16 -1.78
N TRP A 114 -2.80 11.17 -2.56
CA TRP A 114 -1.87 11.95 -3.38
C TRP A 114 -0.96 12.85 -2.56
N ARG A 115 -1.45 13.43 -1.46
CA ARG A 115 -0.62 14.16 -0.48
C ARG A 115 0.49 13.25 0.05
N MET A 116 0.15 12.01 0.42
CA MET A 116 1.12 11.01 0.87
C MET A 116 2.18 10.72 -0.20
N ILE A 117 1.76 10.44 -1.44
CA ILE A 117 2.69 10.14 -2.54
C ILE A 117 3.66 11.29 -2.77
N TRP A 118 3.13 12.51 -2.81
CA TRP A 118 3.92 13.70 -3.06
C TRP A 118 4.89 13.99 -1.91
N GLU A 119 4.38 14.05 -0.67
CA GLU A 119 5.16 14.38 0.53
C GLU A 119 6.31 13.40 0.74
N TYR A 120 6.08 12.11 0.52
CA TYR A 120 7.08 11.06 0.70
C TYR A 120 7.86 10.74 -0.59
N SER A 121 7.69 11.54 -1.65
CA SER A 121 8.41 11.37 -2.93
C SER A 121 8.33 9.94 -3.49
N ILE A 122 7.14 9.34 -3.42
CA ILE A 122 6.90 7.97 -3.84
C ILE A 122 6.94 7.87 -5.37
N LEU A 123 7.86 7.07 -5.90
CA LEU A 123 8.01 6.84 -7.33
C LEU A 123 7.18 5.66 -7.84
N ILE A 124 7.02 4.62 -7.02
CA ILE A 124 6.41 3.33 -7.43
C ILE A 124 5.19 3.05 -6.56
N ILE A 125 4.08 2.75 -7.22
CA ILE A 125 2.83 2.30 -6.60
C ILE A 125 2.51 0.92 -7.15
N VAL A 126 2.28 -0.04 -6.25
CA VAL A 126 1.88 -1.41 -6.60
C VAL A 126 0.45 -1.62 -6.12
N MET A 127 -0.49 -1.78 -7.06
CA MET A 127 -1.88 -2.12 -6.77
C MET A 127 -2.08 -3.63 -6.99
N ALA A 128 -2.43 -4.35 -5.93
CA ALA A 128 -2.55 -5.81 -5.92
C ALA A 128 -4.01 -6.31 -5.89
N CYS A 129 -4.97 -5.45 -6.21
CA CYS A 129 -6.39 -5.77 -6.32
C CYS A 129 -6.97 -5.21 -7.62
N MET A 130 -8.09 -5.76 -8.07
CA MET A 130 -8.89 -5.15 -9.14
C MET A 130 -9.78 -4.05 -8.56
N GLU A 131 -10.28 -3.16 -9.42
CA GLU A 131 -11.29 -2.16 -9.00
C GLU A 131 -12.61 -2.86 -8.61
N PHE A 132 -12.97 -3.92 -9.34
CA PHE A 132 -14.10 -4.79 -9.06
C PHE A 132 -13.65 -6.21 -8.73
N GLU A 133 -14.15 -6.78 -7.62
CA GLU A 133 -13.88 -8.16 -7.25
C GLU A 133 -15.18 -8.88 -6.82
N MET A 134 -15.49 -10.02 -7.44
CA MET A 134 -16.56 -10.94 -7.03
C MET A 134 -17.99 -10.37 -6.95
N GLY A 135 -18.35 -9.42 -7.82
CA GLY A 135 -19.74 -8.93 -7.96
C GLY A 135 -20.30 -8.17 -6.74
N LYS A 136 -19.49 -7.95 -5.70
CA LYS A 136 -19.78 -6.94 -4.68
C LYS A 136 -19.45 -5.60 -5.31
N GLU A 137 -20.46 -4.73 -5.40
CA GLU A 137 -20.28 -3.32 -5.70
C GLU A 137 -19.35 -2.68 -4.65
N ALA A 138 -18.03 -2.77 -4.85
CA ALA A 138 -17.10 -1.82 -4.28
C ALA A 138 -17.13 -0.48 -5.04
N GLU A 139 -17.91 -0.42 -6.11
CA GLU A 139 -17.77 0.58 -7.14
C GLU A 139 -19.11 0.80 -7.84
N ASN A 140 -19.88 1.71 -7.28
CA ASN A 140 -20.85 2.44 -8.07
C ASN A 140 -20.70 3.93 -7.72
N ARG A 141 -20.11 4.65 -8.69
CA ARG A 141 -19.93 6.10 -8.80
C ARG A 141 -18.64 6.68 -8.16
N LYS A 142 -17.67 6.97 -9.05
CA LYS A 142 -16.54 7.93 -8.92
C LYS A 142 -15.30 7.47 -8.16
N SER A 143 -14.76 6.30 -8.49
CA SER A 143 -13.47 5.82 -7.99
C SER A 143 -12.58 5.28 -9.11
N ASP A 144 -12.44 6.06 -10.19
CA ASP A 144 -11.42 5.84 -11.22
C ASP A 144 -10.05 6.18 -10.58
N TYR A 145 -9.48 5.21 -9.85
CA TYR A 145 -8.12 5.28 -9.30
C TYR A 145 -7.11 4.61 -10.20
N THR A 146 -7.59 3.74 -11.10
CA THR A 146 -6.80 3.38 -12.25
C THR A 146 -6.47 4.65 -13.03
N ILE A 147 -5.22 4.74 -13.45
CA ILE A 147 -4.70 5.84 -14.25
C ILE A 147 -5.38 5.76 -15.62
N ARG A 148 -6.63 6.21 -15.69
CA ARG A 148 -7.32 6.67 -16.88
C ARG A 148 -7.66 8.13 -16.64
N THR A 149 -6.61 8.94 -16.65
CA THR A 149 -6.69 10.41 -16.61
C THR A 149 -7.26 10.95 -15.30
N LEU A 150 -6.54 10.78 -14.19
CA LEU A 150 -6.78 11.58 -12.99
C LEU A 150 -6.26 13.01 -13.26
N LYS A 151 -7.08 13.86 -13.88
CA LYS A 151 -6.87 15.32 -13.92
C LYS A 151 -7.13 15.88 -12.51
N ALA A 152 -6.25 15.59 -11.56
CA ALA A 152 -6.14 16.40 -10.36
C ALA A 152 -5.47 17.72 -10.77
N LYS A 153 -6.22 18.82 -10.71
CA LYS A 153 -5.71 20.16 -10.99
C LYS A 153 -5.40 20.81 -9.65
N PHE A 154 -4.14 20.79 -9.24
CA PHE A 154 -3.69 21.45 -8.02
C PHE A 154 -2.73 22.57 -8.39
N ASN A 155 -3.08 23.83 -8.10
CA ASN A 155 -2.20 25.00 -8.22
C ASN A 155 -1.25 24.99 -9.44
N SER A 156 -1.81 24.82 -10.65
CA SER A 156 -1.10 24.81 -11.95
C SER A 156 -0.26 23.56 -12.28
N VAL A 157 -0.19 22.55 -11.41
CA VAL A 157 0.51 21.29 -11.67
C VAL A 157 -0.51 20.20 -11.99
N SER A 158 -0.36 19.56 -13.15
CA SER A 158 -1.16 18.42 -13.58
C SER A 158 -0.27 17.18 -13.63
N VAL A 159 -0.70 16.09 -12.99
CA VAL A 159 -0.05 14.78 -13.18
C VAL A 159 -0.49 14.24 -14.54
N ILE A 160 0.41 14.24 -15.52
CA ILE A 160 0.18 13.64 -16.83
C ILE A 160 0.95 12.33 -16.87
N LEU A 161 0.22 11.22 -16.93
CA LEU A 161 0.81 9.91 -17.21
C LEU A 161 0.67 9.65 -18.71
N PRO A 162 1.77 9.53 -19.47
CA PRO A 162 1.68 9.12 -20.86
C PRO A 162 1.05 7.73 -20.90
N HIS A 163 -0.02 7.59 -21.68
CA HIS A 163 -0.72 6.32 -21.90
C HIS A 163 0.29 5.19 -22.17
N GLN A 164 0.04 3.98 -21.65
CA GLN A 164 0.97 2.85 -21.71
C GLN A 164 1.39 2.48 -23.16
N THR A 165 0.58 2.84 -24.16
CA THR A 165 0.88 2.70 -25.60
C THR A 165 1.98 3.66 -26.10
N SER A 166 2.23 4.77 -25.40
CA SER A 166 3.22 5.78 -25.77
C SER A 166 4.65 5.36 -25.36
N LEU A 167 4.81 4.57 -24.30
CA LEU A 167 6.11 4.09 -23.81
C LEU A 167 6.74 3.04 -24.74
N GLN A 168 5.93 2.16 -25.35
CA GLN A 168 6.42 1.25 -26.38
C GLN A 168 6.86 1.99 -27.66
N ARG A 169 6.19 3.11 -27.99
CA ARG A 169 6.53 3.92 -29.17
C ARG A 169 7.80 4.74 -28.96
N LEU A 170 8.09 5.18 -27.74
CA LEU A 170 9.33 5.91 -27.41
C LEU A 170 10.58 5.01 -27.43
N LEU A 171 10.47 3.74 -27.03
CA LEU A 171 11.58 2.79 -27.05
C LEU A 171 11.80 2.14 -28.43
N GLY A 172 10.80 2.20 -29.31
CA GLY A 172 10.86 1.66 -30.68
C GLY A 172 11.41 2.63 -31.74
N GLN A 173 11.68 3.90 -31.40
CA GLN A 173 12.31 4.87 -32.30
C GLN A 173 13.77 5.13 -31.89
N LYS A 174 14.60 4.09 -31.90
CA LYS A 174 16.03 4.28 -32.12
C LYS A 174 16.24 4.33 -33.63
N THR A 175 16.35 5.52 -34.19
CA THR A 175 16.98 5.70 -35.50
C THR A 175 18.42 5.17 -35.42
N PRO A 176 18.91 4.41 -36.40
CA PRO A 176 20.34 4.12 -36.48
C PRO A 176 21.08 5.43 -36.70
N ALA A 177 22.16 5.65 -35.94
CA ALA A 177 23.09 6.74 -36.22
C ALA A 177 23.69 6.55 -37.63
N PRO A 178 23.82 7.60 -38.45
CA PRO A 178 24.58 7.49 -39.69
C PRO A 178 26.07 7.31 -39.34
N PHE A 179 26.72 6.42 -40.08
CA PHE A 179 28.18 6.27 -40.12
C PHE A 179 28.86 7.56 -40.58
#